data_AF-A0A1H3HF78-F1
#
_entry.id   AF-A0A1H3HF78-F1
#
_cell.length_a   1.000
_cell.length_b   1.000
_cell.length_c   1.000
_cell.angle_alpha   90.00
_cell.angle_beta   90.00
_cell.angle_gamma   90.00
#
_symmetry.space_group_name_H-M   'P 1'
#
loop_
_entity.id
_entity.type
_entity.pdbx_description
1 polymer ?
#
loop_
_entity_poly.entity_id
_entity_poly.type
_entity_poly.pdbx_seq_one_letter_code
_entity_poly.pdbx_strand_id
1 'polypeptide(L)'
;MINKGFRNMVIASVLSAALVFAGTGCNEKLTESSDNATVVQTTLDPMSFAAIDARLRDYNFGINEYMREHVAEATQKKVSGKTFNGVAAECTYTISPDGKYESLQMEKTLDNGIQIDEYFNLGDAVFIARTTVYSDGNFDPVEKFYIIDGSLYKVDGAAETVTKMIDLNDPTVDDFKKTNDLYFSFDEIRAIYA
;
A
#
# COMPACT_ATOMS: atom_id res chain seq x y z
N MET A 1 -9.28 -37.99 -28.69
CA MET A 1 -7.90 -37.89 -28.18
C MET A 1 -7.67 -36.47 -27.69
N ILE A 2 -7.30 -36.37 -26.43
CA ILE A 2 -7.09 -35.14 -25.66
C ILE A 2 -5.66 -34.67 -25.91
N ASN A 3 -5.46 -33.38 -26.16
CA ASN A 3 -4.30 -32.66 -25.64
C ASN A 3 -4.58 -31.15 -25.60
N LYS A 4 -5.34 -30.75 -24.57
CA LYS A 4 -5.25 -29.41 -23.99
C LYS A 4 -4.29 -29.53 -22.81
N GLY A 5 -3.09 -29.02 -22.94
CA GLY A 5 -2.11 -29.09 -21.86
C GLY A 5 -0.82 -28.40 -22.24
N PHE A 6 -0.77 -27.08 -22.07
CA PHE A 6 0.43 -26.32 -21.68
C PHE A 6 -0.06 -24.93 -21.20
N ARG A 7 -0.84 -24.96 -20.12
CA ARG A 7 -0.96 -23.85 -19.17
C ARG A 7 -0.19 -24.30 -17.92
N ASN A 8 0.52 -23.36 -17.30
CA ASN A 8 1.24 -23.45 -16.02
C ASN A 8 2.71 -23.87 -16.11
N MET A 9 3.62 -22.88 -16.13
CA MET A 9 4.80 -22.80 -15.25
C MET A 9 5.67 -21.63 -15.69
N VAL A 10 5.54 -20.48 -15.04
CA VAL A 10 6.70 -19.69 -14.56
C VAL A 10 6.24 -19.00 -13.28
N ILE A 11 6.43 -19.70 -12.16
CA ILE A 11 6.50 -19.12 -10.82
C ILE A 11 7.98 -18.82 -10.58
N ALA A 12 8.25 -17.71 -9.86
CA ALA A 12 9.51 -17.33 -9.22
C ALA A 12 10.61 -16.85 -10.19
N SER A 13 11.37 -15.78 -9.93
CA SER A 13 11.84 -15.25 -8.65
C SER A 13 12.66 -13.97 -8.89
N VAL A 14 12.98 -13.26 -7.81
CA VAL A 14 14.10 -12.30 -7.64
C VAL A 14 13.86 -10.87 -8.15
N LEU A 15 13.59 -9.94 -7.25
CA LEU A 15 14.45 -8.76 -7.06
C LEU A 15 14.15 -8.05 -5.72
N SER A 16 14.73 -8.56 -4.63
CA SER A 16 14.89 -7.77 -3.40
C SER A 16 16.21 -7.01 -3.52
N ALA A 17 16.19 -5.85 -4.16
CA ALA A 17 17.34 -4.94 -4.17
C ALA A 17 17.31 -4.10 -2.89
N ALA A 18 18.09 -4.53 -1.90
CA ALA A 18 18.45 -3.70 -0.75
C ALA A 18 19.33 -2.53 -1.24
N LEU A 19 18.85 -1.30 -1.11
CA LEU A 19 19.71 -0.11 -1.11
C LEU A 19 19.73 0.47 0.30
N VAL A 20 20.80 0.15 1.03
CA VAL A 20 21.24 0.89 2.20
C VAL A 20 22.16 1.99 1.68
N PHE A 21 21.78 3.26 1.83
CA PHE A 21 22.75 4.35 1.74
C PHE A 21 22.76 5.15 3.04
N ALA A 22 23.92 5.06 3.70
CA ALA A 22 24.32 5.79 4.87
C ALA A 22 24.40 7.30 4.57
N GLY A 23 24.06 8.11 5.58
CA GLY A 23 24.21 9.55 5.52
C GLY A 23 25.68 9.99 5.58
N THR A 24 25.95 11.14 4.96
CA THR A 24 27.00 12.07 5.37
C THR A 24 26.61 13.49 4.94
N GLY A 25 26.71 14.43 5.90
CA GLY A 25 27.23 15.78 5.63
C GLY A 25 26.22 16.88 5.36
N CYS A 26 25.92 17.67 6.40
CA CYS A 26 25.56 19.09 6.25
C CYS A 26 26.69 19.86 5.55
N ASN A 27 26.36 20.75 4.60
CA ASN A 27 26.62 22.18 4.75
C ASN A 27 26.01 23.06 3.66
N GLU A 28 25.55 24.23 4.13
CA GLU A 28 25.39 25.52 3.45
C GLU A 28 24.17 25.80 2.53
N LYS A 29 23.17 26.45 3.17
CA LYS A 29 22.61 27.80 2.91
C LYS A 29 22.57 28.32 1.47
N LEU A 30 21.37 28.83 1.08
CA LEU A 30 21.01 29.93 0.14
C LEU A 30 19.57 29.60 -0.37
N THR A 31 18.55 30.46 -0.49
CA THR A 31 18.30 31.89 -0.29
C THR A 31 16.76 32.05 -0.26
N GLU A 32 16.27 33.18 0.26
CA GLU A 32 14.85 33.55 0.28
C GLU A 32 14.16 33.48 -1.09
N SER A 33 12.92 32.99 -1.14
CA SER A 33 11.97 33.36 -2.18
C SER A 33 10.56 33.50 -1.60
N SER A 34 9.88 34.51 -2.12
CA SER A 34 8.73 35.23 -1.61
C SER A 34 7.41 34.47 -1.65
N ASP A 35 6.57 34.82 -0.67
CA ASP A 35 5.14 34.59 -0.48
C ASP A 35 4.32 34.20 -1.72
N ASN A 36 3.74 33.01 -1.65
CA ASN A 36 2.28 32.82 -1.68
C ASN A 36 1.97 31.49 -0.98
N ALA A 37 1.96 31.49 0.35
CA ALA A 37 1.54 30.33 1.13
C ALA A 37 0.02 30.17 1.00
N THR A 38 -0.41 29.33 0.08
CA THR A 38 -1.67 28.61 0.28
C THR A 38 -1.47 27.81 1.56
N VAL A 39 -2.17 28.20 2.64
CA VAL A 39 -2.14 27.49 3.92
C VAL A 39 -2.87 26.16 3.71
N VAL A 40 -2.18 25.20 3.09
CA VAL A 40 -2.49 23.79 3.29
C VAL A 40 -2.13 23.55 4.75
N GLN A 41 -3.14 23.32 5.60
CA GLN A 41 -2.90 22.85 6.95
C GLN A 41 -2.25 21.46 6.88
N THR A 42 -0.93 21.43 6.73
CA THR A 42 -0.11 20.27 7.00
C THR A 42 -0.13 20.04 8.51
N THR A 43 -1.18 19.39 8.98
CA THR A 43 -1.12 18.75 10.29
C THR A 43 -0.22 17.53 10.15
N LEU A 44 0.98 17.64 10.70
CA LEU A 44 1.93 16.52 10.82
C LEU A 44 1.27 15.41 11.66
N ASP A 45 1.45 14.17 11.21
CA ASP A 45 1.11 12.95 11.96
C ASP A 45 1.78 12.98 13.36
N PRO A 46 1.10 12.55 14.44
CA PRO A 46 1.76 12.30 15.72
C PRO A 46 2.95 11.33 15.64
N MET A 47 3.00 10.43 14.64
CA MET A 47 4.15 9.56 14.39
C MET A 47 5.10 10.15 13.34
N SER A 48 6.41 10.04 13.58
CA SER A 48 7.42 10.46 12.61
C SER A 48 7.51 9.49 11.42
N PHE A 49 7.98 10.00 10.27
CA PHE A 49 8.29 9.18 9.09
C PHE A 49 9.10 7.93 9.45
N ALA A 50 10.17 8.10 10.25
CA ALA A 50 11.04 7.00 10.64
C ALA A 50 10.31 5.91 11.45
N ALA A 51 9.34 6.29 12.29
CA ALA A 51 8.54 5.34 13.06
C ALA A 51 7.60 4.53 12.16
N ILE A 52 6.94 5.18 11.21
CA ILE A 52 6.06 4.51 10.23
C ILE A 52 6.87 3.57 9.35
N ASP A 53 8.01 4.03 8.82
CA ASP A 53 8.85 3.22 7.94
C ASP A 53 9.48 2.03 8.69
N ALA A 54 9.82 2.17 9.97
CA ALA A 54 10.22 1.04 10.81
C ALA A 54 9.10 0.01 10.97
N ARG A 55 7.88 0.43 11.37
CA ARG A 55 6.72 -0.47 11.50
C ARG A 55 6.43 -1.22 10.20
N LEU A 56 6.49 -0.53 9.07
CA LEU A 56 6.28 -1.13 7.76
C LEU A 56 7.33 -2.20 7.45
N ARG A 57 8.62 -1.89 7.66
CA ARG A 57 9.71 -2.83 7.40
C ARG A 57 9.59 -4.07 8.28
N ASP A 58 9.29 -3.90 9.56
CA ASP A 58 9.12 -5.00 10.50
C ASP A 58 7.94 -5.89 10.11
N TYR A 59 6.81 -5.29 9.71
CA TYR A 59 5.66 -6.04 9.24
C TYR A 59 5.97 -6.80 7.94
N ASN A 60 6.54 -6.12 6.94
CA ASN A 60 6.83 -6.73 5.64
C ASN A 60 7.85 -7.87 5.78
N PHE A 61 8.86 -7.69 6.63
CA PHE A 61 9.78 -8.77 6.97
C PHE A 61 9.04 -9.91 7.67
N GLY A 62 8.27 -9.62 8.72
CA GLY A 62 7.53 -10.62 9.50
C GLY A 62 6.52 -11.43 8.70
N ILE A 63 5.74 -10.79 7.82
CA ILE A 63 4.80 -11.49 6.94
C ILE A 63 5.53 -12.34 5.91
N ASN A 64 6.65 -11.86 5.32
CA ASN A 64 7.40 -12.65 4.36
C ASN A 64 8.09 -13.86 5.01
N GLU A 65 8.66 -13.70 6.20
CA GLU A 65 9.20 -14.82 6.97
C GLU A 65 8.11 -15.82 7.34
N TYR A 66 6.98 -15.33 7.84
CA TYR A 66 5.85 -16.18 8.17
C TYR A 66 5.34 -16.94 6.95
N MET A 67 5.10 -16.25 5.83
CA MET A 67 4.64 -16.86 4.60
C MET A 67 5.68 -17.85 4.07
N ARG A 68 6.99 -17.57 4.15
CA ARG A 68 8.02 -18.54 3.76
C ARG A 68 7.93 -19.84 4.56
N GLU A 69 7.65 -19.75 5.85
CA GLU A 69 7.66 -20.90 6.78
C GLU A 69 6.31 -21.63 6.85
N HIS A 70 5.22 -20.89 6.67
CA HIS A 70 3.84 -21.34 6.89
C HIS A 70 2.94 -21.14 5.65
N VAL A 71 3.50 -21.04 4.43
CA VAL A 71 2.70 -20.83 3.19
C VAL A 71 1.60 -21.88 3.04
N ALA A 72 1.84 -23.12 3.45
CA ALA A 72 0.88 -24.21 3.36
C ALA A 72 -0.26 -24.11 4.38
N GLU A 73 -0.08 -23.29 5.41
CA GLU A 73 -1.02 -23.09 6.53
C GLU A 73 -1.76 -21.76 6.40
N ALA A 74 -1.19 -20.78 5.67
CA ALA A 74 -1.84 -19.50 5.40
C ALA A 74 -3.17 -19.68 4.67
N THR A 75 -4.21 -18.98 5.13
CA THR A 75 -5.50 -18.97 4.42
C THR A 75 -5.45 -17.87 3.37
N GLN A 76 -5.47 -18.27 2.10
CA GLN A 76 -5.57 -17.36 0.97
C GLN A 76 -6.93 -17.51 0.30
N LYS A 77 -7.62 -16.38 0.13
CA LYS A 77 -8.89 -16.31 -0.60
C LYS A 77 -8.72 -15.37 -1.79
N LYS A 78 -8.99 -15.91 -2.98
CA LYS A 78 -9.00 -15.13 -4.22
C LYS A 78 -10.42 -14.73 -4.55
N VAL A 79 -10.63 -13.44 -4.74
CA VAL A 79 -11.93 -12.86 -5.10
C VAL A 79 -11.72 -11.92 -6.28
N SER A 80 -12.52 -12.08 -7.32
CA SER A 80 -12.59 -11.13 -8.43
C SER A 80 -13.85 -10.31 -8.31
N GLY A 81 -13.77 -9.01 -8.58
CA GLY A 81 -14.91 -8.12 -8.42
C GLY A 81 -14.67 -6.76 -9.06
N LYS A 82 -15.36 -5.76 -8.51
CA LYS A 82 -15.15 -4.36 -8.85
C LYS A 82 -14.84 -3.57 -7.59
N THR A 83 -13.97 -2.58 -7.71
CA THR A 83 -13.70 -1.60 -6.65
C THR A 83 -14.88 -0.64 -6.48
N PHE A 84 -14.82 0.26 -5.49
CA PHE A 84 -15.86 1.27 -5.26
C PHE A 84 -16.06 2.17 -6.49
N ASN A 85 -14.99 2.46 -7.23
CA ASN A 85 -15.05 3.23 -8.45
C ASN A 85 -15.39 2.40 -9.70
N GLY A 86 -15.79 1.14 -9.52
CA GLY A 86 -16.24 0.25 -10.59
C GLY A 86 -15.11 -0.39 -11.42
N VAL A 87 -13.85 -0.24 -10.99
CA VAL A 87 -12.69 -0.81 -11.68
C VAL A 87 -12.64 -2.31 -11.43
N ALA A 88 -12.45 -3.12 -12.48
CA ALA A 88 -12.32 -4.55 -12.32
C ALA A 88 -11.04 -4.89 -11.53
N ALA A 89 -11.16 -5.72 -10.50
CA ALA A 89 -10.05 -6.06 -9.64
C ALA A 89 -9.99 -7.55 -9.31
N GLU A 90 -8.76 -8.09 -9.31
CA GLU A 90 -8.44 -9.39 -8.75
C GLU A 90 -7.77 -9.21 -7.39
N CYS A 91 -8.33 -9.84 -6.37
CA CYS A 91 -7.93 -9.63 -4.99
C CYS A 91 -7.46 -10.95 -4.37
N THR A 92 -6.32 -10.93 -3.70
CA THR A 92 -5.83 -12.03 -2.86
C THR A 92 -5.82 -11.55 -1.42
N TYR A 93 -6.79 -11.99 -0.64
CA TYR A 93 -6.83 -11.77 0.80
C TYR A 93 -6.06 -12.90 1.50
N THR A 94 -5.16 -12.52 2.40
CA THR A 94 -4.29 -13.44 3.13
C THR A 94 -4.41 -13.17 4.62
N ILE A 95 -4.63 -14.23 5.40
CA ILE A 95 -4.56 -14.18 6.87
C ILE A 95 -3.73 -15.35 7.40
N SER A 96 -2.84 -15.06 8.34
CA SER A 96 -2.09 -16.09 9.05
C SER A 96 -3.02 -16.88 10.00
N PRO A 97 -2.81 -18.18 10.21
CA PRO A 97 -3.54 -18.99 11.19
C PRO A 97 -3.71 -18.40 12.59
N ASP A 98 -2.71 -17.65 13.08
CA ASP A 98 -2.73 -16.98 14.38
C ASP A 98 -3.43 -15.62 14.36
N GLY A 99 -3.87 -15.16 13.17
CA GLY A 99 -4.49 -13.86 12.95
C GLY A 99 -3.54 -12.67 13.08
N LYS A 100 -2.24 -12.91 13.27
CA LYS A 100 -1.25 -11.85 13.50
C LYS A 100 -0.95 -11.04 12.24
N TYR A 101 -0.97 -11.68 11.09
CA TYR A 101 -0.73 -11.05 9.80
C TYR A 101 -1.97 -11.16 8.94
N GLU A 102 -2.39 -10.02 8.41
CA GLU A 102 -3.55 -9.93 7.55
C GLU A 102 -3.28 -8.90 6.46
N SER A 103 -3.47 -9.30 5.21
CA SER A 103 -3.20 -8.45 4.07
C SER A 103 -4.20 -8.67 2.94
N LEU A 104 -4.29 -7.66 2.07
CA LEU A 104 -5.01 -7.73 0.81
C LEU A 104 -4.10 -7.23 -0.29
N GLN A 105 -3.78 -8.08 -1.26
CA GLN A 105 -3.19 -7.64 -2.53
C GLN A 105 -4.33 -7.50 -3.55
N MET A 106 -4.43 -6.34 -4.19
CA MET A 106 -5.46 -6.01 -5.15
C MET A 106 -4.84 -5.55 -6.46
N GLU A 107 -5.14 -6.24 -7.54
CA GLU A 107 -4.72 -5.91 -8.90
C GLU A 107 -5.91 -5.33 -9.67
N LYS A 108 -5.88 -4.03 -9.93
CA LYS A 108 -6.92 -3.29 -10.64
C LYS A 108 -6.55 -3.16 -12.10
N THR A 109 -7.43 -3.62 -12.98
CA THR A 109 -7.22 -3.51 -14.42
C THR A 109 -7.59 -2.10 -14.89
N LEU A 110 -6.59 -1.34 -15.33
CA LEU A 110 -6.74 -0.04 -15.96
C LEU A 110 -6.65 -0.18 -17.48
N ASP A 111 -7.07 0.85 -18.22
CA ASP A 111 -7.01 0.83 -19.70
C ASP A 111 -5.57 0.74 -20.24
N ASN A 112 -4.59 1.22 -19.47
CA ASN A 112 -3.19 1.33 -19.86
C ASN A 112 -2.22 0.53 -18.97
N GLY A 113 -2.72 -0.36 -18.10
CA GLY A 113 -1.88 -1.11 -17.18
C GLY A 113 -2.65 -1.78 -16.04
N ILE A 114 -1.92 -2.13 -14.99
CA ILE A 114 -2.46 -2.70 -13.76
C ILE A 114 -1.99 -1.82 -12.60
N GLN A 115 -2.94 -1.32 -11.80
CA GLN A 115 -2.62 -0.72 -10.51
C GLN A 115 -2.67 -1.78 -9.43
N ILE A 116 -1.60 -1.90 -8.66
CA ILE A 116 -1.45 -2.86 -7.57
C ILE A 116 -1.54 -2.07 -6.27
N ASP A 117 -2.54 -2.41 -5.46
CA ASP A 117 -2.67 -1.94 -4.08
C ASP A 117 -2.41 -3.11 -3.12
N GLU A 118 -1.50 -2.91 -2.16
CA GLU A 118 -1.25 -3.84 -1.07
C GLU A 118 -1.62 -3.21 0.27
N TYR A 119 -2.60 -3.79 0.94
CA TYR A 119 -3.05 -3.38 2.26
C TYR A 119 -2.47 -4.31 3.31
N PHE A 120 -2.02 -3.75 4.43
CA PHE A 120 -1.50 -4.49 5.57
C PHE A 120 -2.19 -4.04 6.84
N ASN A 121 -2.70 -5.00 7.61
CA ASN A 121 -3.29 -4.73 8.91
C ASN A 121 -2.18 -4.73 9.96
N LEU A 122 -1.88 -3.56 10.53
CA LEU A 122 -0.89 -3.40 11.59
C LEU A 122 -1.54 -3.42 13.00
N GLY A 123 -2.81 -3.82 13.09
CA GLY A 123 -3.58 -3.88 14.33
C GLY A 123 -4.30 -2.57 14.63
N ASP A 124 -3.55 -1.55 15.06
CA ASP A 124 -4.07 -0.20 15.34
C ASP A 124 -4.11 0.70 14.09
N ALA A 125 -3.51 0.25 13.00
CA ALA A 125 -3.34 1.03 11.79
C ALA A 125 -3.43 0.19 10.52
N VAL A 126 -3.71 0.85 9.40
CA VAL A 126 -3.68 0.26 8.06
C VAL A 126 -2.55 0.90 7.27
N PHE A 127 -1.70 0.08 6.68
CA PHE A 127 -0.72 0.56 5.71
C PHE A 127 -1.14 0.15 4.30
N ILE A 128 -0.88 1.02 3.33
CA ILE A 128 -1.20 0.79 1.92
C ILE A 128 0.02 1.12 1.07
N ALA A 129 0.48 0.18 0.26
CA ALA A 129 1.43 0.42 -0.82
C ALA A 129 0.69 0.40 -2.15
N ARG A 130 0.99 1.34 -3.05
CA ARG A 130 0.37 1.44 -4.37
C ARG A 130 1.42 1.66 -5.45
N THR A 131 1.30 0.96 -6.56
CA THR A 131 2.07 1.25 -7.78
C THR A 131 1.23 0.94 -9.01
N THR A 132 1.54 1.58 -10.13
CA THR A 132 0.95 1.25 -11.43
C THR A 132 2.03 0.65 -12.31
N VAL A 133 1.77 -0.51 -12.89
CA VAL A 133 2.60 -1.11 -13.94
C VAL A 133 1.88 -0.90 -15.26
N TYR A 134 2.51 -0.17 -16.17
CA TYR A 134 1.95 0.17 -17.47
C TYR A 134 2.18 -0.93 -18.50
N SER A 135 1.37 -0.94 -19.55
CA SER A 135 1.45 -1.92 -20.64
C SER A 135 2.77 -1.92 -21.41
N ASP A 136 3.56 -0.84 -21.32
CA ASP A 136 4.90 -0.72 -21.91
C ASP A 136 6.01 -1.28 -21.01
N GLY A 137 5.65 -1.78 -19.82
CA GLY A 137 6.57 -2.32 -18.81
C GLY A 137 7.17 -1.29 -17.87
N ASN A 138 6.88 0.00 -18.04
CA ASN A 138 7.25 1.04 -17.07
C ASN A 138 6.35 0.93 -15.83
N PHE A 139 6.80 1.51 -14.71
CA PHE A 139 6.02 1.54 -13.48
C PHE A 139 6.19 2.85 -12.70
N ASP A 140 5.15 3.23 -11.97
CA ASP A 140 5.19 4.37 -11.06
C ASP A 140 6.01 4.03 -9.80
N PRO A 141 6.73 5.00 -9.21
CA PRO A 141 7.25 4.86 -7.86
C PRO A 141 6.16 4.42 -6.89
N VAL A 142 6.50 3.55 -5.93
CA VAL A 142 5.54 3.05 -4.95
C VAL A 142 5.07 4.19 -4.04
N GLU A 143 3.80 4.54 -4.14
CA GLU A 143 3.13 5.42 -3.19
C GLU A 143 2.82 4.66 -1.91
N LYS A 144 2.96 5.35 -0.78
CA LYS A 144 2.74 4.78 0.55
C LYS A 144 1.72 5.61 1.30
N PHE A 145 0.72 4.95 1.87
CA PHE A 145 -0.28 5.57 2.70
C PHE A 145 -0.39 4.85 4.04
N TYR A 146 -0.80 5.61 5.04
CA TYR A 146 -0.92 5.15 6.42
C TYR A 146 -2.21 5.70 7.02
N ILE A 147 -2.97 4.82 7.68
CA ILE A 147 -4.23 5.19 8.34
C ILE A 147 -4.09 4.86 9.81
N ILE A 148 -4.21 5.88 10.66
CA ILE A 148 -4.22 5.77 12.11
C ILE A 148 -5.17 6.84 12.68
N ASP A 149 -5.79 6.56 13.82
CA ASP A 149 -6.62 7.52 14.56
C ASP A 149 -7.69 8.22 13.70
N GLY A 150 -8.29 7.47 12.78
CA GLY A 150 -9.35 7.98 11.91
C GLY A 150 -8.87 9.00 10.89
N SER A 151 -7.60 9.00 10.50
CA SER A 151 -7.06 9.89 9.46
C SER A 151 -6.18 9.12 8.48
N LEU A 152 -6.23 9.50 7.20
CA LEU A 152 -5.33 8.98 6.16
C LEU A 152 -4.17 9.96 5.95
N TYR A 153 -2.97 9.42 5.88
CA TYR A 153 -1.72 10.13 5.65
C TYR A 153 -1.00 9.56 4.42
N LYS A 154 -0.32 10.43 3.66
CA LYS A 154 0.64 10.03 2.63
C LYS A 154 2.04 10.07 3.22
N VAL A 155 2.81 9.02 2.99
CA VAL A 155 4.18 8.86 3.47
C VAL A 155 5.13 9.07 2.29
N ASP A 156 5.93 10.13 2.33
CA ASP A 156 6.93 10.43 1.31
C ASP A 156 8.32 9.98 1.80
N GLY A 157 8.83 8.91 1.17
CA GLY A 157 10.14 8.36 1.50
C GLY A 157 11.33 9.19 1.00
N ALA A 158 11.15 10.00 -0.04
CA ALA A 158 12.22 10.82 -0.59
C ALA A 158 12.39 12.12 0.23
N ALA A 159 11.27 12.70 0.65
CA ALA A 159 11.27 13.88 1.51
C ALA A 159 11.33 13.56 3.01
N GLU A 160 11.19 12.27 3.38
CA GLU A 160 11.07 11.81 4.77
C GLU A 160 9.93 12.51 5.54
N THR A 161 8.78 12.69 4.87
CA THR A 161 7.63 13.40 5.44
C THR A 161 6.37 12.54 5.51
N VAL A 162 5.45 12.96 6.38
CA VAL A 162 4.12 12.37 6.53
C VAL A 162 3.11 13.50 6.48
N THR A 163 2.20 13.45 5.50
CA THR A 163 1.23 14.52 5.23
C THR A 163 -0.18 13.98 5.41
N LYS A 164 -0.98 14.60 6.29
CA LYS A 164 -2.41 14.27 6.41
C LYS A 164 -3.11 14.59 5.09
N MET A 165 -3.83 13.61 4.55
CA MET A 165 -4.60 13.73 3.32
C MET A 165 -6.06 14.05 3.63
N ILE A 166 -6.67 13.32 4.56
CA ILE A 166 -8.08 13.49 4.92
C ILE A 166 -8.37 12.94 6.32
N ASP A 167 -9.34 13.54 7.01
CA ASP A 167 -9.97 12.96 8.20
C ASP A 167 -11.09 12.01 7.77
N LEU A 168 -11.14 10.80 8.31
CA LEU A 168 -12.15 9.81 7.92
C LEU A 168 -13.56 10.18 8.41
N ASN A 169 -13.68 11.17 9.30
CA ASN A 169 -14.96 11.76 9.70
C ASN A 169 -15.35 12.99 8.86
N ASP A 170 -14.50 13.40 7.91
CA ASP A 170 -14.80 14.52 7.02
C ASP A 170 -15.99 14.15 6.09
N PRO A 171 -16.98 15.04 5.90
CA PRO A 171 -18.13 14.76 5.04
C PRO A 171 -17.76 14.48 3.58
N THR A 172 -16.55 14.82 3.14
CA THR A 172 -16.04 14.54 1.78
C THR A 172 -15.32 13.19 1.66
N VAL A 173 -15.23 12.41 2.74
CA VAL A 173 -14.48 11.13 2.78
C VAL A 173 -14.93 10.16 1.71
N ASP A 174 -16.23 10.05 1.45
CA ASP A 174 -16.77 9.13 0.44
C ASP A 174 -16.36 9.51 -0.99
N ASP A 175 -16.32 10.80 -1.28
CA ASP A 175 -15.90 11.31 -2.59
C ASP A 175 -14.39 11.14 -2.76
N PHE A 176 -13.61 11.42 -1.70
CA PHE A 176 -12.18 11.16 -1.68
C PHE A 176 -11.89 9.68 -1.87
N LYS A 177 -12.65 8.80 -1.20
CA LYS A 177 -12.55 7.35 -1.29
C LYS A 177 -12.80 6.84 -2.70
N LYS A 178 -13.85 7.34 -3.37
CA LYS A 178 -14.14 6.99 -4.77
C LYS A 178 -13.07 7.52 -5.72
N THR A 179 -12.62 8.75 -5.51
CA THR A 179 -11.61 9.39 -6.36
C THR A 179 -10.28 8.66 -6.32
N ASN A 180 -9.84 8.26 -5.12
CA ASN A 180 -8.57 7.55 -4.93
C ASN A 180 -8.73 6.02 -5.01
N ASP A 181 -9.98 5.54 -5.03
CA ASP A 181 -10.35 4.13 -5.07
C ASP A 181 -9.60 3.29 -4.01
N LEU A 182 -9.64 3.74 -2.76
CA LEU A 182 -8.94 3.12 -1.63
C LEU A 182 -9.94 2.55 -0.62
N TYR A 183 -9.55 1.49 0.09
CA TYR A 183 -10.25 1.01 1.28
C TYR A 183 -9.61 1.65 2.52
N PHE A 184 -10.41 2.05 3.51
CA PHE A 184 -9.91 2.77 4.68
C PHE A 184 -9.89 1.93 5.97
N SER A 185 -10.39 0.71 5.94
CA SER A 185 -10.24 -0.23 7.04
C SER A 185 -10.23 -1.70 6.59
N PHE A 186 -9.69 -2.58 7.43
CA PHE A 186 -9.81 -4.02 7.22
C PHE A 186 -11.22 -4.55 7.45
N ASP A 187 -12.07 -3.86 8.22
CA ASP A 187 -13.47 -4.28 8.36
C ASP A 187 -14.24 -4.12 7.04
N GLU A 188 -13.96 -3.05 6.29
CA GLU A 188 -14.49 -2.89 4.92
C GLU A 188 -13.95 -3.97 3.97
N ILE A 189 -12.66 -4.26 4.04
CA ILE A 189 -12.00 -5.29 3.22
C ILE A 189 -12.59 -6.67 3.54
N ARG A 190 -12.70 -7.04 4.81
CA ARG A 190 -13.23 -8.33 5.25
C ARG A 190 -14.67 -8.53 4.81
N ALA A 191 -15.50 -7.48 4.89
CA ALA A 191 -16.89 -7.55 4.47
C ALA A 191 -17.07 -7.94 2.99
N ILE A 192 -16.05 -7.72 2.16
CA ILE A 192 -16.09 -7.98 0.71
C ILE A 192 -15.24 -9.21 0.34
N TYR A 193 -14.09 -9.38 0.98
CA TYR A 193 -13.02 -10.26 0.52
C TYR A 193 -12.68 -11.41 1.48
N ALA A 194 -13.03 -11.34 2.77
CA ALA A 194 -12.83 -12.45 3.72
C ALA A 194 -13.88 -13.54 3.56
#